data_AF-A0A9Q4IW87-F1
#
_entry.id   AF-A0A9Q4IW87-F1
#
_cell.length_a   1.000
_cell.length_b   1.000
_cell.length_c   1.000
_cell.angle_alpha   90.00
_cell.angle_beta   90.00
_cell.angle_gamma   90.00
#
_symmetry.space_group_name_H-M   'P 1'
#
loop_
_entity.id
_entity.type
_entity.pdbx_description
1 polymer ?
#
loop_
_entity_poly.entity_id
_entity_poly.type
_entity_poly.pdbx_seq_one_letter_code
_entity_poly.pdbx_strand_id
1 'polypeptide(L)' 'TDKVSYSFTQGGKLHTVTKEKWELISSHTARRSAATNMYLTGRMKTLEIMKLTGHRSEHNFFRYIRLT' A
#
# COMPACT_ATOMS: atom_id res chain seq x y z
N THR A 1 3.14 -22.29 2.93
CA THR A 1 3.11 -21.36 1.79
C THR A 1 1.73 -20.73 1.75
N ASP A 2 1.67 -19.40 1.62
CA ASP A 2 0.43 -18.60 1.69
C ASP A 2 0.12 -18.14 0.27
N LYS A 3 -0.75 -18.88 -0.44
CA LYS A 3 -1.09 -18.62 -1.85
C LYS A 3 -2.30 -17.71 -1.94
N VAL A 4 -2.23 -16.74 -2.85
CA VAL A 4 -3.31 -15.79 -3.14
C VAL A 4 -3.71 -15.92 -4.62
N SER A 5 -5.01 -16.04 -4.87
CA SER A 5 -5.58 -16.03 -6.22
C SER A 5 -6.32 -14.71 -6.45
N TYR A 6 -6.06 -14.06 -7.59
CA TYR A 6 -6.78 -12.86 -8.01
C TYR A 6 -7.06 -12.87 -9.50
N SER A 7 -8.10 -12.15 -9.91
CA SER A 7 -8.53 -12.06 -11.30
C SER A 7 -8.59 -10.61 -11.78
N PHE A 8 -8.22 -10.38 -13.03
CA PHE A 8 -8.26 -9.08 -13.68
C PHE A 8 -8.51 -9.23 -15.18
N THR A 9 -9.13 -8.22 -15.80
CA THR A 9 -9.43 -8.22 -17.23
C THR A 9 -8.30 -7.53 -18.00
N GLN A 10 -7.76 -8.17 -19.02
CA GLN A 10 -6.76 -7.60 -19.92
C GLN A 10 -7.17 -7.92 -21.37
N GLY A 11 -7.29 -6.88 -22.22
CA GLY A 11 -7.72 -7.04 -23.61
C GLY A 11 -9.12 -7.68 -23.76
N GLY A 12 -10.03 -7.44 -22.82
CA GLY A 12 -11.38 -8.02 -22.80
C GLY A 12 -11.46 -9.48 -22.31
N LYS A 13 -10.33 -10.11 -21.96
CA LYS A 13 -10.28 -11.47 -21.41
C LYS A 13 -10.03 -11.43 -19.92
N LEU A 14 -10.74 -12.28 -19.17
CA LEU A 14 -10.52 -12.46 -17.74
C LEU A 14 -9.31 -13.37 -17.52
N HIS A 15 -8.32 -12.90 -16.76
CA HIS A 15 -7.16 -13.67 -16.35
C HIS A 15 -7.25 -13.93 -14.85
N THR A 16 -7.01 -15.17 -14.44
CA THR A 16 -6.89 -15.57 -13.03
C THR A 16 -5.47 -16.06 -12.79
N VAL A 17 -4.82 -15.50 -11.78
CA VAL A 17 -3.43 -15.79 -11.43
C VAL A 17 -3.37 -16.21 -9.97
N THR A 18 -2.64 -17.30 -9.69
CA THR A 18 -2.33 -17.76 -8.33
C THR A 18 -0.83 -17.60 -8.11
N LYS A 19 -0.46 -16.86 -7.05
CA LYS A 19 0.94 -16.63 -6.65
C LYS A 19 1.11 -16.86 -5.16
N GLU A 20 2.34 -17.11 -4.74
CA GLU A 20 2.68 -16.99 -3.33
C GLU A 20 2.60 -15.51 -2.92
N LYS A 21 2.10 -15.24 -1.72
CA LYS A 21 1.89 -13.86 -1.24
C LYS A 21 3.16 -13.02 -1.25
N TRP A 22 4.29 -13.62 -0.92
CA TRP A 22 5.58 -12.93 -0.92
C TRP A 22 6.01 -12.47 -2.32
N GLU A 23 5.57 -13.15 -3.38
CA GLU A 23 5.83 -12.74 -4.78
C GLU A 23 5.07 -11.46 -5.17
N LEU A 24 4.05 -11.10 -4.40
CA LEU A 24 3.24 -9.89 -4.63
C LEU A 24 3.74 -8.69 -3.81
N ILE A 25 4.74 -8.88 -2.94
CA ILE A 25 5.30 -7.81 -2.10
C ILE A 25 6.36 -7.06 -2.90
N SER A 26 6.27 -5.72 -2.89
CA SER A 26 7.26 -4.83 -3.50
C SER A 26 7.65 -3.70 -2.53
N SER A 27 8.63 -2.89 -2.92
CA SER A 27 9.03 -1.70 -2.17
C SER A 27 7.86 -0.73 -1.91
N HIS A 28 6.89 -0.66 -2.82
CA HIS A 28 5.70 0.17 -2.63
C HIS A 28 4.82 -0.35 -1.48
N THR A 29 4.64 -1.67 -1.37
CA THR A 29 3.94 -2.31 -0.25
C THR A 29 4.64 -2.00 1.07
N ALA A 30 5.97 -2.14 1.12
CA ALA A 30 6.76 -1.81 2.30
C ALA A 30 6.62 -0.32 2.70
N ARG A 31 6.71 0.60 1.73
CA ARG A 31 6.52 2.04 1.97
C ARG A 31 5.12 2.35 2.51
N ARG A 32 4.06 1.70 1.98
CA ARG A 32 2.68 1.84 2.49
C ARG A 32 2.59 1.38 3.93
N SER A 33 3.05 0.17 4.23
CA SER A 33 3.02 -0.38 5.59
C SER A 33 3.80 0.48 6.58
N ALA A 34 4.98 0.97 6.21
CA ALA A 34 5.77 1.86 7.05
C ALA A 34 5.01 3.16 7.38
N ALA A 35 4.43 3.81 6.36
CA ALA A 35 3.67 5.05 6.54
C ALA A 35 2.45 4.86 7.47
N THR A 36 1.68 3.79 7.27
CA THR A 36 0.54 3.45 8.12
C THR A 36 0.96 3.19 9.56
N ASN A 37 2.03 2.40 9.77
CA ASN A 37 2.51 2.09 11.11
C ASN A 37 3.05 3.33 11.83
N MET A 38 3.83 4.19 11.16
CA MET A 38 4.31 5.44 11.75
C MET A 38 3.13 6.31 12.21
N TYR A 39 2.07 6.40 11.42
CA TYR A 39 0.87 7.14 11.78
C TYR A 39 0.16 6.51 12.99
N LEU A 40 -0.09 5.21 12.96
CA LEU A 40 -0.80 4.50 14.04
C LEU A 40 -0.03 4.48 15.37
N THR A 41 1.31 4.52 15.33
CA THR A 41 2.10 4.61 16.57
C THR A 41 1.94 5.94 17.29
N GLY A 42 1.46 7.00 16.60
CA GLY A 42 1.26 8.33 17.16
C GLY A 42 2.54 9.06 17.60
N ARG A 43 3.73 8.50 17.32
CA ARG A 43 5.02 9.05 17.74
C ARG A 43 5.56 10.16 16.85
N MET A 44 5.02 10.29 15.63
CA MET A 44 5.41 11.30 14.64
C MET A 44 4.20 12.12 14.23
N LYS A 45 4.41 13.40 13.92
CA LYS A 45 3.35 14.26 13.38
C LYS A 45 3.07 13.86 11.93
N THR A 46 1.81 13.98 11.50
CA THR A 46 1.39 13.68 10.12
C THR A 46 2.27 14.36 9.07
N LEU A 47 2.60 15.64 9.27
CA LEU A 47 3.48 16.40 8.37
C LEU A 47 4.90 15.82 8.25
N GLU A 48 5.44 15.21 9.30
CA GLU A 48 6.78 14.59 9.28
C GLU A 48 6.75 13.31 8.46
N ILE A 49 5.73 12.47 8.68
CA ILE A 49 5.53 11.23 7.91
C ILE A 49 5.27 11.56 6.44
N MET A 50 4.49 12.61 6.15
CA MET A 50 4.26 13.09 4.79
C MET A 50 5.53 13.58 4.11
N LYS A 51 6.39 14.32 4.82
CA LYS A 51 7.71 14.74 4.30
C LYS A 51 8.60 13.53 3.99
N LEU A 52 8.68 12.56 4.91
CA LEU A 52 9.46 11.33 4.72
C LEU A 52 8.97 10.52 3.52
N THR A 53 7.65 10.38 3.41
CA THR A 53 7.05 9.58 2.35
C THR A 53 6.98 10.34 1.03
N GLY A 54 6.96 11.67 1.02
CA GLY A 54 6.86 12.48 -0.19
C GLY A 54 5.43 12.81 -0.61
N HIS A 55 4.48 12.86 0.33
CA HIS A 55 3.11 13.30 0.07
C HIS A 55 2.97 14.82 0.27
N ARG A 56 2.39 15.51 -0.71
CA ARG A 56 2.21 16.97 -0.67
C ARG A 56 0.96 17.44 0.04
N SER A 57 -0.11 16.64 0.01
CA SER A 57 -1.39 16.97 0.65
C SER A 57 -1.82 15.87 1.59
N GLU A 58 -2.47 16.26 2.69
CA GLU A 58 -2.98 15.33 3.71
C GLU A 58 -4.03 14.40 3.12
N HIS A 59 -4.92 14.92 2.27
CA HIS A 59 -5.91 14.10 1.55
C HIS A 59 -5.28 12.94 0.78
N ASN A 60 -4.19 13.21 0.03
CA ASN A 60 -3.50 12.16 -0.70
C ASN A 60 -2.81 11.16 0.24
N PHE A 61 -2.28 11.63 1.36
CA PHE A 61 -1.65 10.78 2.36
C PHE A 61 -2.67 9.85 3.04
N PHE A 62 -3.81 10.36 3.49
CA PHE A 62 -4.83 9.54 4.17
C PHE A 62 -5.45 8.50 3.24
N ARG A 63 -5.72 8.87 1.98
CA ARG A 63 -6.12 7.91 0.94
C ARG A 63 -5.04 6.85 0.71
N TYR A 64 -3.77 7.25 0.71
CA TYR A 64 -2.64 6.34 0.53
C TYR A 64 -2.51 5.32 1.67
N ILE A 65 -2.74 5.71 2.93
CA ILE A 65 -2.74 4.78 4.09
C ILE A 65 -4.10 4.11 4.35
N ARG A 66 -5.11 4.36 3.50
CA ARG A 66 -6.48 3.81 3.57
C ARG A 66 -7.23 4.15 4.87
N LEU A 67 -7.07 5.38 5.37
CA LEU A 67 -7.85 5.89 6.51
C LEU A 67 -9.00 6.83 6.11
N THR A 68 -9.13 7.08 4.81
CA THR A 68 -10.23 7.78 4.12
C THR A 68 -10.43 7.12 2.77
#